data_AF-A0A1X0R713-F1
#
_entry.id   AF-A0A1X0R713-F1
#
_cell.length_a   1.000
_cell.length_b   1.000
_cell.length_c   1.000
_cell.angle_alpha   90.00
_cell.angle_beta   90.00
_cell.angle_gamma   90.00
#
_symmetry.space_group_name_H-M   'P 1'
#
loop_
_entity.id
_entity.type
_entity.pdbx_description
1 polymer ?
#
loop_
_entity_poly.entity_id
_entity_poly.type
_entity_poly.pdbx_seq_one_letter_code
_entity_poly.pdbx_strand_id
1 'polypeptide(L)'
;MSTFFIRQGTDAVENASELLDLIINQLQDKSKTLADEYSLLGKGFQDTVQPWALVFCKDIESIERMFKQKLDEENAESQAEQRRWLDLIRICRVETTHQLRAVLCGIHIEPSREEESIDILRWMYEHKDGQPP
;
A
#
# COMPACT_ATOMS: atom_id res chain seq x y z
N MET A 1 13.03 1.95 -3.39
CA MET A 1 11.98 1.59 -2.42
C MET A 1 12.13 2.45 -1.18
N SER A 2 11.08 3.17 -0.79
CA SER A 2 11.04 3.90 0.48
C SER A 2 10.37 3.02 1.50
N THR A 3 11.12 2.52 2.48
CA THR A 3 10.59 1.67 3.54
C THR A 3 10.43 2.49 4.82
N PHE A 4 9.22 2.51 5.38
CA PHE A 4 8.92 3.19 6.63
C PHE A 4 8.64 2.18 7.73
N PHE A 5 9.22 2.39 8.92
CA PHE A 5 8.92 1.61 10.11
C PHE A 5 8.23 2.53 11.11
N ILE A 6 6.94 2.28 11.35
CA ILE A 6 6.11 3.09 12.22
C ILE A 6 5.72 2.25 13.41
N ARG A 7 6.00 2.75 14.61
CA ARG A 7 5.59 2.11 15.86
C ARG A 7 4.19 2.61 16.19
N GLN A 8 3.22 1.71 16.27
CA GLN A 8 1.91 2.04 16.85
C GLN A 8 2.09 2.42 18.32
N GLY A 9 1.60 3.61 18.69
CA GLY A 9 1.53 4.08 20.06
C GLY A 9 0.39 3.41 20.84
N THR A 10 0.09 3.95 22.02
CA THR A 10 -0.94 3.40 22.93
C THR A 10 -2.38 3.66 22.49
N ASP A 11 -2.61 4.71 21.69
CA ASP A 11 -3.92 5.00 21.08
C ASP A 11 -4.01 4.41 19.67
N ALA A 12 -4.50 3.18 19.54
CA ALA A 12 -4.49 2.48 18.26
C ALA A 12 -5.30 3.18 17.15
N VAL A 13 -6.27 4.03 17.51
CA VAL A 13 -7.19 4.70 16.59
C VAL A 13 -6.53 5.96 16.01
N GLU A 14 -6.05 6.87 16.88
CA GLU A 14 -5.36 8.08 16.43
C GLU A 14 -4.10 7.72 15.62
N ASN A 15 -3.33 6.73 16.09
CA ASN A 15 -2.13 6.28 15.38
C ASN A 15 -2.44 5.67 14.00
N ALA A 16 -3.62 5.07 13.81
CA ALA A 16 -4.02 4.49 12.52
C ALA A 16 -4.49 5.57 11.52
N SER A 17 -5.14 6.63 12.00
CA SER A 17 -5.54 7.76 11.17
C SER A 17 -4.32 8.53 10.65
N GLU A 18 -3.37 8.85 11.55
CA GLU A 18 -2.11 9.49 11.19
C GLU A 18 -1.28 8.63 10.23
N LEU A 19 -1.28 7.30 10.44
CA LEU A 19 -0.65 6.34 9.54
C LEU A 19 -1.26 6.40 8.15
N LEU A 20 -2.60 6.45 8.05
CA LEU A 20 -3.28 6.55 6.76
C LEU A 20 -2.94 7.86 6.04
N ASP A 21 -2.97 9.00 6.74
CA ASP A 21 -2.54 10.28 6.18
C ASP A 21 -1.11 10.23 5.66
N LEU A 22 -0.21 9.67 6.45
CA LEU A 22 1.18 9.51 6.04
C LEU A 22 1.31 8.66 4.78
N ILE A 23 0.61 7.52 4.70
CA ILE A 23 0.66 6.63 3.53
C ILE A 23 0.12 7.35 2.29
N ILE A 24 -1.04 8.01 2.39
CA ILE A 24 -1.66 8.73 1.28
C ILE A 24 -0.73 9.85 0.80
N ASN A 25 -0.17 10.65 1.71
CA ASN A 25 0.77 11.72 1.37
C ASN A 25 1.99 11.17 0.63
N GLN A 26 2.57 10.06 1.08
CA GLN A 26 3.70 9.42 0.40
C GLN A 26 3.33 8.89 -0.99
N LEU A 27 2.14 8.32 -1.16
CA LEU A 27 1.65 7.87 -2.46
C LEU A 27 1.44 9.04 -3.43
N GLN A 28 0.88 10.15 -2.94
CA GLN A 28 0.69 11.37 -3.72
C GLN A 28 2.02 11.99 -4.15
N ASP A 29 3.00 12.08 -3.26
CA ASP A 29 4.32 12.63 -3.56
C ASP A 29 5.11 11.74 -4.54
N LYS A 30 5.06 10.42 -4.35
CA LYS A 30 5.61 9.48 -5.34
C LYS A 30 4.90 9.60 -6.68
N SER A 31 3.58 9.72 -6.70
CA SER A 31 2.79 9.82 -7.93
C SER A 31 3.18 11.07 -8.73
N LYS A 32 3.37 12.21 -8.06
CA LYS A 32 3.89 13.44 -8.69
C LYS A 32 5.30 13.24 -9.25
N THR A 33 6.19 12.64 -8.46
CA THR A 33 7.57 12.37 -8.88
C THR A 33 7.62 11.47 -10.13
N LEU A 34 6.83 10.40 -10.15
CA LEU A 34 6.70 9.52 -11.31
C LEU A 34 6.08 10.27 -12.49
N ALA A 35 5.02 11.05 -12.28
CA ALA A 35 4.42 11.83 -13.36
C ALA A 35 5.42 12.79 -14.03
N ASP A 36 6.32 13.39 -13.24
CA ASP A 36 7.41 14.25 -13.71
C ASP A 36 8.50 13.44 -14.45
N GLU A 37 8.96 12.33 -13.88
CA GLU A 37 9.97 11.44 -14.49
C GLU A 37 9.52 10.87 -15.83
N TYR A 38 8.27 10.41 -15.90
CA TYR A 38 7.69 9.76 -17.08
C TYR A 38 6.99 10.77 -18.02
N SER A 39 6.98 12.06 -17.70
CA SER A 39 6.36 13.11 -18.53
C SER A 39 6.90 13.14 -19.96
N LEU A 40 8.18 12.81 -20.14
CA LEU A 40 8.88 12.77 -21.43
C LEU A 40 8.52 11.54 -22.28
N LEU A 41 7.94 10.50 -21.67
CA LEU A 41 7.61 9.23 -22.33
C LEU A 41 6.16 9.20 -22.84
N GLY A 42 5.39 10.26 -22.58
CA GLY A 42 4.04 10.47 -23.09
C GLY A 42 2.93 10.03 -22.11
N LYS A 43 1.72 10.54 -22.34
CA LYS A 43 0.56 10.36 -21.42
C LYS A 43 0.22 8.89 -21.12
N GLY A 44 0.40 7.99 -22.09
CA GLY A 44 0.12 6.57 -21.89
C GLY A 44 1.01 5.90 -20.83
N PHE A 45 2.26 6.37 -20.66
CA PHE A 45 3.17 5.85 -19.64
C PHE A 45 2.87 6.39 -18.24
N GLN A 46 2.34 7.62 -18.15
CA GLN A 46 1.97 8.24 -16.87
C GLN A 46 0.87 7.44 -16.15
N ASP A 47 -0.05 6.84 -16.89
CA ASP A 47 -1.13 6.02 -16.32
C ASP A 47 -0.70 4.59 -15.98
N THR A 48 0.41 4.12 -16.55
CA THR A 48 0.88 2.73 -16.42
C THR A 48 1.67 2.51 -15.13
N VAL A 49 2.41 3.53 -14.66
CA VAL A 49 3.25 3.42 -13.45
C VAL A 49 2.55 4.12 -12.30
N GLN A 50 1.85 3.37 -11.45
CA GLN A 50 1.18 3.91 -10.26
C GLN A 50 1.83 3.39 -8.98
N PRO A 51 2.19 4.29 -8.04
CA PRO A 51 2.70 3.86 -6.76
C PRO A 51 1.58 3.18 -5.98
N TRP A 52 1.93 2.16 -5.22
CA TRP A 52 1.02 1.48 -4.31
C TRP A 52 1.78 1.16 -3.02
N ALA A 53 1.06 0.95 -1.92
CA ALA A 53 1.66 0.74 -0.62
C ALA A 53 1.32 -0.65 -0.09
N LEU A 54 2.32 -1.27 0.53
CA LEU A 54 2.16 -2.50 1.29
C LEU A 54 2.29 -2.22 2.78
N VAL A 55 1.25 -2.50 3.54
CA VAL A 55 1.17 -2.22 4.97
C VAL A 55 1.15 -3.54 5.74
N PHE A 56 2.10 -3.73 6.65
CA PHE A 56 2.13 -4.87 7.55
C PHE A 56 1.60 -4.47 8.93
N CYS A 57 0.59 -5.17 9.43
CA CYS A 57 0.03 -4.92 10.76
C CYS A 57 -0.35 -6.22 11.48
N LYS A 58 -0.57 -6.14 12.80
CA LYS A 58 -1.11 -7.26 13.57
C LYS A 58 -2.63 -7.34 13.52
N ASP A 59 -3.26 -6.17 13.56
CA ASP A 59 -4.71 -6.02 13.58
C ASP A 59 -5.18 -5.37 12.27
N ILE A 60 -5.64 -6.21 11.33
CA ILE A 60 -6.20 -5.73 10.06
C ILE A 60 -7.55 -5.05 10.30
N GLU A 61 -8.41 -5.64 11.12
CA GLU A 61 -9.80 -5.22 11.27
C GLU A 61 -9.90 -3.80 11.80
N SER A 62 -9.05 -3.44 12.77
CA SER A 62 -9.00 -2.08 13.29
C SER A 62 -8.52 -1.08 12.23
N ILE A 63 -7.52 -1.43 11.41
CA ILE A 63 -7.05 -0.55 10.34
C ILE A 63 -8.12 -0.39 9.25
N GLU A 64 -8.74 -1.48 8.80
CA GLU A 64 -9.80 -1.42 7.79
C GLU A 64 -11.02 -0.64 8.27
N ARG A 65 -11.43 -0.82 9.53
CA ARG A 65 -12.54 -0.07 10.13
C ARG A 65 -12.23 1.42 10.16
N MET A 66 -11.00 1.79 10.54
CA MET A 66 -10.54 3.17 10.53
C MET A 66 -10.54 3.77 9.13
N PHE A 67 -10.05 3.02 8.14
CA PHE A 67 -10.02 3.49 6.74
C PHE A 67 -11.44 3.78 6.23
N LYS A 68 -12.41 2.93 6.60
CA LYS A 68 -13.83 3.15 6.29
C LYS A 68 -14.41 4.37 7.01
N GLN A 69 -14.12 4.54 8.30
CA GLN A 69 -14.61 5.68 9.07
C GLN A 69 -14.13 7.01 8.49
N LYS A 70 -12.85 7.10 8.15
CA LYS A 70 -12.29 8.31 7.53
C LYS A 70 -12.95 8.64 6.19
N LEU A 71 -13.26 7.63 5.41
CA LEU A 71 -13.95 7.79 4.14
C LEU A 71 -15.38 8.32 4.34
N ASP A 72 -16.06 7.90 5.40
CA ASP A 72 -17.43 8.32 5.71
C ASP A 72 -17.50 9.78 6.24
N GLU A 73 -16.38 10.31 6.77
CA GLU A 73 -16.30 11.67 7.34
C GLU A 73 -16.15 12.79 6.29
N GLU A 74 -15.78 12.47 5.05
CA GLU A 74 -15.50 13.45 4.01
C GLU A 74 -16.65 13.72 3.03
N ASN A 75 -16.60 14.87 2.35
CA ASN A 75 -17.56 15.26 1.31
C ASN A 75 -17.45 14.35 0.08
N ALA A 76 -18.53 14.18 -0.69
CA ALA A 76 -18.62 13.20 -1.79
C ALA A 76 -17.49 13.27 -2.84
N GLU A 77 -16.98 14.46 -3.19
CA GLU A 77 -15.84 14.59 -4.12
C GLU A 77 -14.53 14.09 -3.50
N SER A 78 -14.29 14.43 -2.24
CA SER A 78 -13.11 14.00 -1.48
C SER A 78 -13.15 12.49 -1.19
N GLN A 79 -14.35 11.92 -1.01
CA GLN A 79 -14.54 10.47 -0.89
C GLN A 79 -14.09 9.70 -2.14
N ALA A 80 -14.39 10.21 -3.34
CA ALA A 80 -14.00 9.54 -4.58
C ALA A 80 -12.48 9.53 -4.74
N GLU A 81 -11.82 10.63 -4.40
CA GLU A 81 -10.36 10.72 -4.41
C GLU A 81 -9.72 9.83 -3.33
N GLN A 82 -10.22 9.86 -2.10
CA GLN A 82 -9.73 8.98 -1.04
C GLN A 82 -9.90 7.49 -1.38
N ARG A 83 -11.06 7.08 -1.94
CA ARG A 83 -11.27 5.70 -2.40
C ARG A 83 -10.19 5.25 -3.37
N ARG A 84 -9.85 6.10 -4.34
CA ARG A 84 -8.79 5.82 -5.31
C ARG A 84 -7.45 5.55 -4.62
N TRP A 85 -7.09 6.34 -3.59
CA TRP A 85 -5.85 6.13 -2.86
C TRP A 85 -5.88 4.88 -1.97
N LEU A 86 -7.03 4.58 -1.36
CA LEU A 86 -7.22 3.37 -0.55
C LEU A 86 -7.08 2.09 -1.40
N ASP A 87 -7.54 2.09 -2.66
CA ASP A 87 -7.38 0.96 -3.60
C ASP A 87 -5.91 0.68 -3.96
N LEU A 88 -5.00 1.64 -3.67
CA LEU A 88 -3.56 1.49 -3.85
C LEU A 88 -2.86 0.97 -2.58
N ILE A 89 -3.59 0.66 -1.51
CA ILE A 89 -3.02 0.16 -0.25
C ILE A 89 -3.40 -1.32 -0.07
N ARG A 90 -2.40 -2.21 0.01
CA ARG A 90 -2.57 -3.60 0.40
C ARG A 90 -2.18 -3.77 1.86
N ILE A 91 -3.09 -4.27 2.69
CA ILE A 91 -2.84 -4.56 4.10
C ILE A 91 -2.57 -6.06 4.26
N CYS A 92 -1.52 -6.42 5.00
CA CYS A 92 -1.13 -7.79 5.28
C CYS A 92 -0.96 -8.01 6.79
N ARG A 93 -1.56 -9.09 7.30
CA ARG A 93 -1.47 -9.47 8.71
C ARG A 93 -0.17 -10.19 8.98
N VAL A 94 0.57 -9.73 9.99
CA VAL A 94 1.82 -10.33 10.42
C VAL A 94 1.89 -10.35 11.94
N GLU A 95 1.93 -11.53 12.53
CA GLU A 95 1.95 -11.72 13.98
C GLU A 95 3.37 -11.70 14.56
N THR A 96 4.33 -12.18 13.77
CA THR A 96 5.71 -12.38 14.23
C THR A 96 6.73 -11.74 13.31
N THR A 97 7.88 -11.39 13.87
CA THR A 97 9.05 -10.94 13.09
C THR A 97 9.53 -11.98 12.08
N HIS A 98 9.30 -13.27 12.34
CA HIS A 98 9.66 -14.35 11.43
C HIS A 98 8.75 -14.38 10.20
N GLN A 99 7.44 -14.19 10.40
CA GLN A 99 6.50 -14.02 9.29
C GLN A 99 6.82 -12.76 8.48
N LEU A 100 7.14 -11.64 9.14
CA LEU A 100 7.54 -10.42 8.43
C LEU A 100 8.76 -10.67 7.54
N ARG A 101 9.79 -11.32 8.08
CA ARG A 101 11.00 -11.68 7.33
C ARG A 101 10.66 -12.61 6.17
N ALA A 102 9.83 -13.63 6.37
CA ALA A 102 9.44 -14.57 5.32
C ALA A 102 8.74 -13.84 4.16
N VAL A 103 7.79 -12.94 4.45
CA VAL A 103 7.10 -12.18 3.40
C VAL A 103 8.05 -11.21 2.70
N LEU A 104 8.87 -10.46 3.44
CA LEU A 104 9.83 -9.52 2.85
C LEU A 104 10.87 -10.24 1.97
N CYS A 105 11.43 -11.36 2.43
CA CYS A 105 12.35 -12.16 1.63
C CYS A 105 11.63 -12.72 0.39
N GLY A 106 10.41 -13.19 0.58
CA GLY A 106 9.59 -13.75 -0.48
C GLY A 106 9.25 -12.77 -1.60
N ILE A 107 9.03 -11.48 -1.31
CA ILE A 107 8.82 -10.45 -2.36
C ILE A 107 10.03 -10.34 -3.30
N HIS A 108 11.23 -10.71 -2.85
CA HIS A 108 12.47 -10.62 -3.64
C HIS A 108 12.91 -11.96 -4.26
N ILE A 109 12.19 -13.05 -3.98
CA ILE A 109 12.56 -14.40 -4.42
C ILE A 109 11.38 -14.96 -5.22
N GLU A 110 11.62 -15.17 -6.52
CA GLU A 110 10.62 -15.80 -7.38
C GLU A 110 10.38 -17.25 -6.92
N PRO A 111 9.15 -17.61 -6.57
CA PRO A 111 8.84 -18.94 -6.06
C PRO A 111 9.11 -19.97 -7.16
N SER A 112 9.73 -21.09 -6.79
CA SER A 112 10.10 -22.13 -7.76
C SER A 112 8.88 -22.92 -8.26
N ARG A 113 7.76 -22.83 -7.53
CA ARG A 113 6.48 -23.52 -7.80
C ARG A 113 5.32 -22.57 -7.51
N GLU A 114 4.24 -22.63 -8.29
CA GLU A 114 3.03 -21.81 -8.07
C GLU A 114 2.41 -22.03 -6.69
N GLU A 115 2.50 -23.25 -6.14
CA GLU A 115 2.03 -23.62 -4.81
C GLU A 115 2.79 -22.92 -3.67
N GLU A 116 4.00 -22.44 -3.95
CA GLU A 116 4.84 -21.66 -3.02
C GLU A 116 4.65 -20.16 -3.21
N SER A 117 3.79 -19.74 -4.15
CA SER A 117 3.55 -18.33 -4.40
C SER A 117 2.91 -17.68 -3.19
N ILE A 118 3.59 -16.65 -2.70
CA ILE A 118 3.07 -15.83 -1.62
C ILE A 118 1.93 -15.01 -2.24
N ASP A 119 0.78 -14.96 -1.56
CA ASP A 119 -0.43 -14.26 -2.04
C ASP A 119 -0.12 -12.84 -2.53
N ILE A 120 0.88 -12.19 -1.93
CA ILE A 120 1.33 -10.87 -2.34
C ILE A 120 2.02 -10.84 -3.71
N LEU A 121 2.86 -11.82 -4.03
CA LEU A 121 3.53 -11.89 -5.33
C LEU A 121 2.49 -12.09 -6.42
N ARG A 122 1.56 -13.03 -6.21
CA ARG A 122 0.45 -13.24 -7.13
C ARG A 122 -0.36 -11.96 -7.33
N TRP A 123 -0.71 -11.28 -6.24
CA TRP A 123 -1.42 -10.01 -6.31
C TRP A 123 -0.63 -8.93 -7.08
N MET A 124 0.69 -8.83 -6.85
CA MET A 124 1.56 -7.91 -7.59
C MET A 124 1.56 -8.19 -9.09
N TYR A 125 1.68 -9.45 -9.49
CA TYR A 125 1.65 -9.83 -10.90
C TYR A 125 0.28 -9.60 -11.54
N GLU A 126 -0.81 -9.98 -10.88
CA GLU A 126 -2.16 -9.91 -11.43
C GLU A 126 -2.75 -8.50 -11.46
N HIS A 127 -2.40 -7.65 -10.48
CA HIS A 127 -3.09 -6.37 -10.25
C HIS A 127 -2.18 -5.14 -10.37
N LYS A 128 -0.85 -5.32 -10.36
CA LYS A 128 0.13 -4.23 -10.38
C LYS A 128 1.20 -4.41 -11.44
N ASP A 129 1.00 -5.30 -12.43
CA ASP A 129 1.95 -5.58 -13.51
C ASP A 129 3.38 -5.92 -13.01
N GLY A 130 3.48 -6.57 -11.85
CA GLY A 130 4.74 -6.91 -11.21
C GLY A 130 5.49 -5.71 -10.58
N GLN A 131 4.88 -4.52 -10.52
CA GLN A 131 5.50 -3.34 -9.92
C GLN A 131 5.62 -3.51 -8.40
N PRO A 132 6.79 -3.22 -7.80
CA PRO A 132 6.96 -3.24 -6.36
C PRO A 132 6.24 -2.06 -5.67
N PRO A 133 5.91 -2.19 -4.38
CA PRO A 133 5.35 -1.09 -3.59
C PRO A 133 6.39 0.04 -3.32
#